data_AF-A0A836VC49-F1
#
_entry.id   AF-A0A836VC49-F1
#
_cell.length_a   1.000
_cell.length_b   1.000
_cell.length_c   1.000
_cell.angle_alpha   90.00
_cell.angle_beta   90.00
_cell.angle_gamma   90.00
#
_symmetry.space_group_name_H-M   'P 1'
#
loop_
_entity.id
_entity.type
_entity.pdbx_description
1 polymer ?
#
loop_
_entity_poly.entity_id
_entity_poly.type
_entity_poly.pdbx_seq_one_letter_code
_entity_poly.pdbx_strand_id
1 'polypeptide(L)'
;MIGGIIAGLIAFFLVGAVTGELVLHQPKTGVTEGLIAAVWAAWPFIHTGEVNRYNFLHPVPRRYSSSLKQAYAKIRQIIDDKTYNFGDKWHISTSDTIAQRMTATLRFTEEESRGFDGTNIGNIQHRTQRVQRLLELDVQFKEEPNDNTVVQFDFRPKVEGMNFSACDSIIRELVNDVEVALGPGSNAGNPADTTLPAPPWWLIGLGALGVLALFADVMKAVFGS
;
A
#
# COMPACT_ATOMS: atom_id res chain seq x y z
N MET A 1 5.05 0.02 -8.20
CA MET A 1 6.43 0.22 -7.70
C MET A 1 7.50 -0.10 -8.73
N ILE A 2 7.61 -1.33 -9.27
CA ILE A 2 8.66 -1.68 -10.27
C ILE A 2 8.64 -0.75 -11.49
N GLY A 3 7.45 -0.45 -12.04
CA GLY A 3 7.32 0.51 -13.15
C GLY A 3 7.83 1.91 -12.84
N GLY A 4 7.68 2.39 -11.60
CA GLY A 4 8.20 3.69 -11.16
C GLY A 4 9.72 3.71 -11.02
N ILE A 5 10.32 2.59 -10.59
CA ILE A 5 11.79 2.44 -10.55
C ILE A 5 12.34 2.46 -11.97
N ILE A 6 11.73 1.72 -12.89
CA ILE A 6 12.15 1.68 -14.30
C ILE A 6 12.01 3.06 -14.95
N ALA A 7 10.85 3.70 -14.81
CA ALA A 7 10.62 5.04 -15.35
C ALA A 7 11.58 6.08 -14.76
N GLY A 8 11.84 6.02 -13.45
CA GLY A 8 12.80 6.88 -12.77
C GLY A 8 14.24 6.68 -13.27
N LEU A 9 14.69 5.43 -13.43
CA LEU A 9 16.02 5.13 -13.97
C LEU A 9 16.19 5.62 -15.41
N ILE A 10 15.18 5.39 -16.27
CA ILE A 10 15.21 5.86 -17.66
C ILE A 10 15.30 7.40 -17.68
N ALA A 11 14.45 8.09 -16.92
CA ALA A 11 14.47 9.56 -16.86
C ALA A 11 15.80 10.08 -16.30
N PHE A 12 16.36 9.43 -15.28
CA PHE A 12 17.66 9.78 -14.69
C PHE A 12 18.79 9.73 -15.73
N PHE A 13 18.95 8.58 -16.39
CA PHE A 13 20.04 8.39 -17.34
C PHE A 13 19.86 9.24 -18.59
N LEU A 14 18.63 9.38 -19.09
CA LEU A 14 18.35 10.18 -20.28
C LEU A 14 18.61 11.67 -20.03
N VAL A 15 18.03 12.24 -18.97
CA VAL A 15 18.18 13.67 -18.68
C VAL A 15 19.60 13.99 -18.21
N GLY A 16 20.24 13.09 -17.46
CA GLY A 16 21.63 13.22 -17.07
C GLY A 16 22.59 13.21 -18.26
N ALA A 17 22.42 12.26 -19.19
CA ALA A 17 23.23 12.19 -20.40
C ALA A 17 23.01 13.39 -21.31
N VAL A 18 21.76 13.81 -21.54
CA VAL A 18 21.46 14.98 -22.39
C VAL A 18 22.05 16.26 -21.78
N THR A 19 21.86 16.48 -20.48
CA THR A 19 22.36 17.68 -19.80
C THR A 19 23.89 17.70 -19.76
N GLY A 20 24.51 16.58 -19.38
CA GLY A 20 25.96 16.48 -19.23
C GLY A 20 26.72 16.44 -20.55
N GLU A 21 26.27 15.63 -21.52
CA GLU A 21 27.00 15.39 -22.77
C GLU A 21 26.60 16.33 -23.90
N LEU A 22 25.35 16.79 -23.98
CA LEU A 22 24.84 17.58 -25.11
C LEU A 22 24.67 19.08 -24.82
N VAL A 23 24.54 19.48 -23.55
CA VAL A 23 24.33 20.88 -23.17
C VAL A 23 25.56 21.50 -22.53
N LEU A 24 26.11 20.87 -21.49
CA LEU A 24 27.17 21.47 -20.67
C LEU A 24 28.58 20.98 -21.04
N HIS A 25 28.71 19.83 -21.70
CA HIS A 25 29.98 19.19 -22.07
C HIS A 25 30.98 19.09 -20.90
N GLN A 26 30.49 18.93 -19.66
CA GLN A 26 31.29 18.91 -18.45
C GLN A 26 31.13 17.60 -17.67
N PRO A 27 32.23 16.98 -17.20
CA PRO A 27 32.13 15.75 -16.41
C PRO A 27 31.41 16.02 -15.08
N LYS A 28 30.45 15.14 -14.73
CA LYS A 28 29.60 15.18 -13.51
C LYS A 28 28.46 16.20 -13.49
N THR A 29 28.23 16.94 -14.58
CA THR A 29 27.00 17.74 -14.74
C THR A 29 25.82 16.87 -15.18
N GLY A 30 24.57 17.27 -14.87
CA GLY A 30 23.36 16.51 -15.25
C GLY A 30 22.83 15.54 -14.19
N VAL A 31 23.56 15.30 -13.09
CA VAL A 31 23.14 14.36 -12.03
C VAL A 31 21.92 14.88 -11.26
N THR A 32 21.90 16.17 -10.94
CA THR A 32 20.82 16.81 -10.17
C THR A 32 19.54 16.89 -11.00
N GLU A 33 19.65 17.26 -12.27
CA GLU A 33 18.58 17.34 -13.26
C GLU A 33 18.01 15.96 -13.53
N GLY A 34 18.88 14.96 -13.70
CA GLY A 34 18.50 13.56 -13.82
C GLY A 34 17.73 13.07 -12.61
N LEU A 35 18.17 13.39 -11.39
CA LEU A 35 17.50 12.98 -10.15
C LEU A 35 16.11 13.59 -10.04
N ILE A 36 15.96 14.87 -10.36
CA ILE A 36 14.68 15.58 -10.29
C ILE A 36 13.72 15.02 -11.35
N ALA A 37 14.20 14.78 -12.58
CA ALA A 37 13.42 14.13 -13.63
C ALA A 37 12.98 12.71 -13.23
N ALA A 38 13.84 11.96 -12.55
CA ALA A 38 13.52 10.64 -12.03
C ALA A 38 12.39 10.67 -11.00
N VAL A 39 12.41 11.63 -10.08
CA VAL A 39 11.36 11.82 -9.08
C VAL A 39 10.03 12.18 -9.75
N TRP A 40 10.04 13.07 -10.74
CA TRP A 40 8.85 13.40 -11.55
C TRP A 40 8.28 12.20 -12.29
N ALA A 41 9.14 11.39 -12.92
CA ALA A 41 8.73 10.21 -13.66
C ALA A 41 8.21 9.08 -12.75
N ALA A 42 8.78 8.96 -11.53
CA ALA A 42 8.39 7.92 -10.58
C ALA A 42 7.08 8.26 -9.82
N TRP A 43 6.78 9.54 -9.62
CA TRP A 43 5.66 10.00 -8.80
C TRP A 43 4.30 9.36 -9.14
N PRO A 44 3.87 9.29 -10.43
CA PRO A 44 2.58 8.67 -10.76
C PRO A 44 2.45 7.22 -10.28
N PHE A 45 3.53 6.45 -10.41
CA PHE A 45 3.55 5.04 -10.02
C PHE A 45 3.59 4.82 -8.50
N ILE A 46 4.15 5.79 -7.76
CA ILE A 46 4.13 5.80 -6.30
C ILE A 46 2.71 6.08 -5.84
N HIS A 47 2.09 7.14 -6.37
CA HIS A 47 0.69 7.51 -6.06
C HIS A 47 -0.27 6.35 -6.34
N THR A 48 -0.27 5.78 -7.55
CA THR A 48 -1.15 4.65 -7.87
C THR A 48 -0.87 3.43 -6.99
N GLY A 49 0.40 3.18 -6.64
CA GLY A 49 0.76 2.10 -5.73
C GLY A 49 0.21 2.30 -4.30
N GLU A 50 0.28 3.53 -3.80
CA GLU A 50 -0.27 3.91 -2.49
C GLU A 50 -1.79 3.82 -2.47
N VAL A 51 -2.48 4.32 -3.50
CA VAL A 51 -3.94 4.22 -3.62
C VAL A 51 -4.39 2.76 -3.68
N ASN A 52 -3.71 1.92 -4.48
CA ASN A 52 -4.04 0.49 -4.56
C ASN A 52 -3.83 -0.22 -3.22
N ARG A 53 -2.76 0.14 -2.50
CA ARG A 53 -2.51 -0.37 -1.15
C ARG A 53 -3.59 0.10 -0.16
N TYR A 54 -4.02 1.35 -0.27
CA TYR A 54 -5.11 1.89 0.53
C TYR A 54 -6.42 1.12 0.26
N ASN A 55 -6.81 0.96 -1.00
CA ASN A 55 -8.00 0.21 -1.41
C ASN A 55 -7.97 -1.27 -1.01
N PHE A 56 -6.78 -1.85 -0.91
CA PHE A 56 -6.60 -3.21 -0.39
C PHE A 56 -6.83 -3.30 1.12
N LEU A 57 -6.31 -2.35 1.90
CA LEU A 57 -6.51 -2.29 3.36
C LEU A 57 -7.90 -1.80 3.76
N HIS A 58 -8.56 -1.05 2.88
CA HIS A 58 -9.87 -0.45 3.07
C HIS A 58 -10.77 -0.88 1.91
N PRO A 59 -11.19 -2.17 1.87
CA PRO A 59 -12.11 -2.64 0.85
C PRO A 59 -13.40 -1.82 0.85
N VAL A 60 -13.98 -1.66 -0.34
CA VAL A 60 -15.20 -0.89 -0.54
C VAL A 60 -16.31 -1.39 0.39
N PRO A 61 -17.01 -0.51 1.11
CA PRO A 61 -18.14 -0.91 1.94
C PRO A 61 -19.18 -1.68 1.12
N ARG A 62 -19.65 -2.81 1.67
CA ARG A 62 -20.62 -3.67 0.99
C ARG A 62 -21.95 -3.64 1.71
N ARG A 63 -23.02 -3.54 0.92
CA ARG A 63 -24.42 -3.63 1.36
C ARG A 63 -24.88 -5.07 1.26
N TYR A 64 -25.37 -5.61 2.36
CA TYR A 64 -25.97 -6.93 2.46
C TYR A 64 -27.47 -6.79 2.75
N SER A 65 -28.28 -7.71 2.22
CA SER A 65 -29.73 -7.75 2.44
C SER A 65 -30.14 -8.36 3.79
N SER A 66 -29.21 -8.41 4.75
CA SER A 66 -29.42 -8.96 6.08
C SER A 66 -29.60 -7.85 7.10
N SER A 67 -30.49 -8.06 8.07
CA SER A 67 -30.68 -7.13 9.18
C SER A 67 -29.38 -6.91 9.99
N LEU A 68 -29.25 -5.73 10.59
CA LEU A 68 -28.05 -5.32 11.34
C LEU A 68 -27.66 -6.34 12.41
N LYS A 69 -28.64 -6.84 13.18
CA LYS A 69 -28.41 -7.81 14.25
C LYS A 69 -27.86 -9.13 13.71
N GLN A 70 -28.38 -9.60 12.59
CA GLN A 70 -27.94 -10.84 11.96
C GLN A 70 -26.54 -10.68 11.34
N ALA A 71 -26.29 -9.55 10.67
CA ALA A 71 -24.99 -9.23 10.10
C ALA A 71 -23.91 -9.17 11.18
N TYR A 72 -24.21 -8.46 12.27
CA TYR A 72 -23.30 -8.33 13.41
C TYR A 72 -22.97 -9.68 14.06
N ALA A 73 -23.99 -10.49 14.34
CA ALA A 73 -23.80 -11.79 14.98
C ALA A 73 -22.97 -12.74 14.10
N LYS A 74 -23.26 -12.79 12.80
CA LYS A 74 -22.52 -13.62 11.85
C LYS A 74 -21.07 -13.18 11.69
N ILE A 75 -20.81 -11.88 11.52
CA ILE A 75 -19.44 -11.37 11.40
C ILE A 75 -18.66 -11.62 12.68
N ARG A 76 -19.27 -11.42 13.85
CA ARG A 76 -18.65 -11.74 15.14
C ARG A 76 -18.25 -13.22 15.20
N GLN A 77 -19.16 -14.10 14.83
CA GLN A 77 -18.92 -15.54 14.83
C GLN A 77 -17.78 -15.93 13.88
N ILE A 78 -17.78 -15.39 12.65
CA ILE A 78 -16.71 -15.66 11.67
C ILE A 78 -15.35 -15.22 12.22
N ILE A 79 -15.27 -14.06 12.86
CA ILE A 79 -14.02 -13.57 13.45
C ILE A 79 -13.55 -14.50 14.58
N ASP A 80 -14.45 -14.98 15.44
CA ASP A 80 -14.13 -15.83 16.59
C ASP A 80 -13.75 -17.28 16.20
N ASP A 81 -14.46 -17.85 15.24
CA ASP A 81 -14.28 -19.23 14.79
C ASP A 81 -13.05 -19.39 13.88
N LYS A 82 -12.63 -18.32 13.19
CA LYS A 82 -11.59 -18.40 12.17
C LYS A 82 -10.20 -18.58 12.77
N THR A 83 -9.54 -19.64 12.32
CA THR A 83 -8.18 -20.00 12.70
C THR A 83 -7.26 -19.95 11.50
N TYR A 84 -6.06 -19.40 11.69
CA TYR A 84 -5.02 -19.33 10.68
C TYR A 84 -3.91 -20.34 11.00
N ASN A 85 -2.90 -20.37 10.15
CA ASN A 85 -1.72 -21.20 10.34
C ASN A 85 -1.16 -21.04 11.76
N PHE A 86 -0.64 -22.14 12.30
CA PHE A 86 -0.13 -22.22 13.68
C PHE A 86 -1.17 -22.01 14.80
N GLY A 87 -2.48 -22.01 14.46
CA GLY A 87 -3.56 -21.86 15.43
C GLY A 87 -3.80 -20.41 15.84
N ASP A 88 -3.26 -19.45 15.08
CA ASP A 88 -3.45 -18.03 15.29
C ASP A 88 -4.93 -17.64 15.08
N LYS A 89 -5.50 -16.84 15.97
CA LYS A 89 -6.92 -16.45 15.95
C LYS A 89 -7.09 -14.96 16.13
N TRP A 90 -8.21 -14.44 15.65
CA TRP A 90 -8.60 -13.07 15.97
C TRP A 90 -9.03 -12.97 17.43
N HIS A 91 -8.62 -11.89 18.07
CA HIS A 91 -9.06 -11.49 19.40
C HIS A 91 -9.90 -10.22 19.29
N ILE A 92 -11.19 -10.34 19.58
CA ILE A 92 -12.11 -9.20 19.57
C ILE A 92 -11.79 -8.33 20.79
N SER A 93 -11.24 -7.13 20.56
CA SER A 93 -10.88 -6.18 21.62
C SER A 93 -12.08 -5.36 22.08
N THR A 94 -12.90 -4.89 21.15
CA THR A 94 -14.15 -4.17 21.47
C THR A 94 -15.27 -4.61 20.54
N SER A 95 -16.47 -4.74 21.08
CA SER A 95 -17.68 -5.10 20.34
C SER A 95 -18.80 -4.25 20.90
N ASP A 96 -19.06 -3.12 20.24
CA ASP A 96 -20.08 -2.16 20.65
C ASP A 96 -21.24 -2.19 19.66
N THR A 97 -22.41 -2.64 20.15
CA THR A 97 -23.65 -2.69 19.36
C THR A 97 -24.33 -1.33 19.27
N ILE A 98 -24.05 -0.40 20.18
CA ILE A 98 -24.60 0.96 20.18
C ILE A 98 -23.82 1.81 19.19
N ALA A 99 -22.48 1.78 19.26
CA ALA A 99 -21.61 2.47 18.31
C ALA A 99 -21.50 1.75 16.95
N GLN A 100 -22.17 0.60 16.78
CA GLN A 100 -22.20 -0.21 15.56
C GLN A 100 -20.78 -0.51 15.04
N ARG A 101 -19.87 -0.87 15.94
CA ARG A 101 -18.45 -1.02 15.65
C ARG A 101 -17.86 -2.22 16.37
N MET A 102 -16.92 -2.91 15.71
CA MET A 102 -16.18 -4.03 16.28
C MET A 102 -14.71 -3.88 15.94
N THR A 103 -13.84 -4.00 16.94
CA THR A 103 -12.39 -4.06 16.73
C THR A 103 -11.89 -5.44 17.10
N ALA A 104 -11.02 -5.98 16.25
CA ALA A 104 -10.34 -7.24 16.48
C ALA A 104 -8.85 -7.12 16.16
N THR A 105 -8.05 -7.95 16.80
CA THR A 105 -6.59 -7.99 16.61
C THR A 105 -6.16 -9.41 16.31
N LEU A 106 -5.32 -9.59 15.31
CA LEU A 106 -4.75 -10.88 14.93
C LEU A 106 -3.24 -10.78 15.07
N ARG A 107 -2.67 -11.61 15.94
CA ARG A 107 -1.24 -11.90 15.95
C ARG A 107 -1.06 -13.15 15.12
N PHE A 108 -0.38 -13.04 13.99
CA PHE A 108 -0.14 -14.18 13.11
C PHE A 108 1.35 -14.37 12.87
N THR A 109 1.76 -15.63 12.74
CA THR A 109 3.13 -16.03 12.45
C THR A 109 3.25 -16.38 10.98
N GLU A 110 4.15 -15.70 10.27
CA GLU A 110 4.52 -16.06 8.90
C GLU A 110 5.94 -16.65 8.87
N GLU A 111 6.16 -17.64 7.99
CA GLU A 111 7.49 -18.08 7.62
C GLU A 111 8.02 -17.19 6.49
N GLU A 112 8.88 -16.23 6.84
CA GLU A 112 9.57 -15.39 5.87
C GLU A 112 10.84 -16.13 5.41
N SER A 113 10.95 -16.38 4.10
CA SER A 113 12.24 -16.78 3.51
C SER A 113 13.09 -15.53 3.39
N ARG A 114 14.04 -15.34 4.30
CA ARG A 114 15.11 -14.37 4.07
C ARG A 114 16.06 -14.95 3.02
N GLY A 115 16.41 -14.12 2.05
CA GLY A 115 17.26 -14.49 0.93
C GLY A 115 18.67 -14.93 1.34
N PHE A 116 19.41 -15.34 0.31
CA PHE A 116 20.73 -15.98 0.29
C PHE A 116 21.76 -15.40 1.28
N ASP A 117 21.97 -16.07 2.42
CA ASP A 117 23.23 -15.95 3.17
C ASP A 117 24.17 -17.06 2.70
N GLY A 118 24.99 -16.73 1.71
CA GLY A 118 26.05 -17.61 1.22
C GLY A 118 27.22 -16.78 0.70
N THR A 119 28.32 -16.72 1.46
CA THR A 119 29.59 -16.15 0.98
C THR A 119 30.29 -17.06 -0.03
N ASN A 120 29.72 -18.22 -0.37
CA ASN A 120 30.24 -19.14 -1.38
C ASN A 120 29.11 -19.80 -2.17
N ILE A 121 29.27 -19.82 -3.50
CA ILE A 121 28.33 -20.28 -4.54
C ILE A 121 27.84 -21.74 -4.37
N GLY A 122 28.46 -22.53 -3.48
CA GLY A 122 28.17 -23.95 -3.31
C GLY A 122 27.13 -24.33 -2.24
N ASN A 123 26.68 -23.42 -1.37
CA ASN A 123 25.78 -23.82 -0.27
C ASN A 123 24.76 -22.71 0.10
N ILE A 124 23.80 -22.51 -0.81
CA ILE A 124 22.66 -21.64 -0.57
C ILE A 124 21.72 -22.37 0.39
N GLN A 125 21.76 -22.03 1.68
CA GLN A 125 20.79 -22.52 2.65
C GLN A 125 19.65 -21.52 2.76
N HIS A 126 18.45 -21.95 2.38
CA HIS A 126 17.22 -21.20 2.66
C HIS A 126 16.93 -21.32 4.16
N ARG A 127 17.12 -20.22 4.91
CA ARG A 127 16.66 -20.15 6.30
C ARG A 127 15.27 -19.54 6.32
N THR A 128 14.25 -20.38 6.58
CA THR A 128 12.92 -19.90 6.91
C THR A 128 12.95 -19.38 8.35
N GLN A 129 12.57 -18.11 8.54
CA GLN A 129 12.43 -17.53 9.87
C GLN A 129 10.96 -17.25 10.14
N ARG A 130 10.49 -17.66 11.32
CA ARG A 130 9.17 -17.32 11.81
C ARG A 130 9.17 -15.88 12.31
N VAL A 131 8.34 -15.04 11.71
CA VAL A 131 8.15 -13.64 12.09
C VAL A 131 6.71 -13.48 12.55
N GLN A 132 6.53 -12.96 13.76
CA GLN A 132 5.22 -12.58 14.26
C GLN A 132 4.85 -11.20 13.71
N ARG A 133 3.58 -11.05 13.33
CA ARG A 133 3.01 -9.80 12.83
C ARG A 133 1.68 -9.53 13.49
N LEU A 134 1.30 -8.25 13.53
CA LEU A 134 0.06 -7.80 14.12
C LEU A 134 -0.82 -7.12 13.07
N LEU A 135 -2.04 -7.60 12.91
CA LEU A 135 -3.07 -7.00 12.07
C LEU A 135 -4.26 -6.59 12.94
N GLU A 136 -4.66 -5.33 12.85
CA GLU A 136 -5.89 -4.85 13.47
C GLU A 136 -6.99 -4.79 12.41
N LEU A 137 -8.19 -5.19 12.80
CA LEU A 137 -9.40 -5.12 12.01
C LEU A 137 -10.38 -4.21 12.73
N ASP A 138 -10.93 -3.24 12.00
CA ASP A 138 -12.01 -2.40 12.44
C ASP A 138 -13.20 -2.62 11.51
N VAL A 139 -14.32 -3.05 12.08
CA VAL A 139 -15.57 -3.31 11.35
C VAL A 139 -16.58 -2.28 11.77
N GLN A 140 -17.09 -1.52 10.81
CA GLN A 140 -18.16 -0.55 11.03
C GLN A 140 -19.42 -1.03 10.33
N PHE A 141 -20.54 -0.94 11.04
CA PHE A 141 -21.84 -1.32 10.54
C PHE A 141 -22.69 -0.06 10.41
N LYS A 142 -23.50 0.01 9.37
CA LYS A 142 -24.47 1.07 9.16
C LYS A 142 -25.77 0.48 8.66
N GLU A 143 -26.87 0.81 9.34
CA GLU A 143 -28.21 0.40 8.93
C GLU A 143 -28.72 1.30 7.79
N GLU A 144 -29.37 0.66 6.81
CA GLU A 144 -30.03 1.33 5.70
C GLU A 144 -31.50 0.90 5.61
N PRO A 145 -32.35 1.70 4.91
CA PRO A 145 -33.75 1.34 4.68
C PRO A 145 -33.89 -0.03 3.99
N ASN A 146 -35.00 -0.72 4.27
CA ASN A 146 -35.35 -2.04 3.74
C ASN A 146 -34.49 -3.20 4.27
N ASP A 147 -34.18 -3.21 5.58
CA ASP A 147 -33.40 -4.27 6.25
C ASP A 147 -32.01 -4.52 5.63
N ASN A 148 -31.45 -3.48 5.01
CA ASN A 148 -30.11 -3.55 4.43
C ASN A 148 -29.08 -3.09 5.45
N THR A 149 -27.93 -3.75 5.46
CA THR A 149 -26.79 -3.36 6.31
C THR A 149 -25.57 -3.13 5.45
N VAL A 150 -24.96 -1.96 5.60
CA VAL A 150 -23.65 -1.66 5.03
C VAL A 150 -22.58 -2.05 6.05
N VAL A 151 -21.62 -2.87 5.63
CA VAL A 151 -20.47 -3.25 6.43
C VAL A 151 -19.21 -2.72 5.77
N GLN A 152 -18.41 -2.01 6.54
CA GLN A 152 -17.09 -1.54 6.16
C GLN A 152 -16.04 -2.27 6.98
N PHE A 153 -15.03 -2.82 6.30
CA PHE A 153 -13.87 -3.44 6.91
C PHE A 153 -12.65 -2.53 6.69
N ASP A 154 -11.96 -2.19 7.76
CA ASP A 154 -10.74 -1.41 7.74
C ASP A 154 -9.62 -2.23 8.40
N PHE A 155 -8.60 -2.60 7.62
CA PHE A 155 -7.46 -3.36 8.10
C PHE A 155 -6.26 -2.43 8.35
N ARG A 156 -5.63 -2.57 9.52
CA ARG A 156 -4.48 -1.76 9.93
C ARG A 156 -3.35 -2.67 10.39
N PRO A 157 -2.35 -2.94 9.53
CA PRO A 157 -1.17 -3.69 9.95
C PRO A 157 -0.32 -2.82 10.88
N LYS A 158 0.08 -3.39 12.03
CA LYS A 158 0.98 -2.76 12.99
C LYS A 158 2.42 -3.28 12.82
N VAL A 159 3.37 -2.42 13.18
CA VAL A 159 4.72 -2.19 12.60
C VAL A 159 5.71 -3.37 12.65
N GLU A 160 5.37 -4.54 13.18
CA GLU A 160 6.27 -5.70 13.15
C GLU A 160 6.31 -6.32 11.74
N GLY A 161 7.10 -5.71 10.84
CA GLY A 161 7.32 -6.16 9.47
C GLY A 161 6.14 -5.89 8.54
N MET A 162 6.10 -4.68 7.94
CA MET A 162 5.10 -4.27 6.94
C MET A 162 5.19 -5.09 5.63
N ASN A 163 4.79 -6.36 5.67
CA ASN A 163 4.64 -7.16 4.47
C ASN A 163 3.15 -7.37 4.17
N PHE A 164 2.63 -6.50 3.30
CA PHE A 164 1.23 -6.48 2.89
C PHE A 164 0.81 -7.73 2.13
N SER A 165 1.72 -8.41 1.44
CA SER A 165 1.37 -9.62 0.70
C SER A 165 0.99 -10.77 1.63
N ALA A 166 1.53 -10.79 2.85
CA ALA A 166 1.14 -11.79 3.86
C ALA A 166 -0.27 -11.58 4.42
N CYS A 167 -0.78 -10.34 4.34
CA CYS A 167 -2.15 -10.03 4.73
C CYS A 167 -3.16 -10.33 3.62
N ASP A 168 -2.72 -10.57 2.38
CA ASP A 168 -3.59 -10.74 1.21
C ASP A 168 -4.51 -11.96 1.35
N SER A 169 -3.96 -13.10 1.75
CA SER A 169 -4.77 -14.30 2.01
C SER A 169 -5.75 -14.08 3.16
N ILE A 170 -5.28 -13.53 4.28
CA ILE A 170 -6.09 -13.28 5.48
C ILE A 170 -7.28 -12.37 5.16
N ILE A 171 -7.04 -11.24 4.49
CA ILE A 171 -8.07 -10.25 4.14
C ILE A 171 -9.05 -10.84 3.13
N ARG A 172 -8.56 -11.45 2.05
CA ARG A 172 -9.43 -12.03 1.01
C ARG A 172 -10.30 -13.14 1.55
N GLU A 173 -9.73 -14.06 2.33
CA GLU A 173 -10.49 -15.15 2.91
C GLU A 173 -11.52 -14.64 3.91
N LEU A 174 -11.20 -13.65 4.76
CA LEU A 174 -12.17 -13.09 5.71
C LEU A 174 -13.34 -12.43 4.98
N VAL A 175 -13.06 -11.60 3.97
CA VAL A 175 -14.12 -10.95 3.17
C VAL A 175 -14.97 -11.99 2.43
N ASN A 176 -14.34 -13.03 1.86
CA ASN A 176 -15.04 -14.11 1.19
C ASN A 176 -15.95 -14.91 2.14
N ASP A 177 -15.49 -15.24 3.34
CA ASP A 177 -16.32 -15.96 4.33
C ASP A 177 -17.53 -15.14 4.76
N VAL A 178 -17.35 -13.82 4.90
CA VAL A 178 -18.45 -12.89 5.18
C VAL A 178 -19.46 -12.86 4.02
N GLU A 179 -19.01 -12.84 2.77
CA GLU A 179 -19.90 -12.91 1.61
C GLU A 179 -20.65 -14.24 1.52
N VAL A 180 -20.00 -15.37 1.83
CA VAL A 180 -20.66 -16.67 1.89
C VAL A 180 -21.72 -16.70 2.99
N ALA A 181 -21.45 -16.08 4.15
CA ALA A 181 -22.35 -16.09 5.29
C ALA A 181 -23.52 -15.10 5.17
N LEU A 182 -23.31 -13.93 4.57
CA LEU A 182 -24.30 -12.85 4.45
C LEU A 182 -24.99 -12.81 3.08
N GLY A 183 -24.47 -13.54 2.10
CA GLY A 183 -24.91 -13.49 0.72
C GLY A 183 -24.16 -12.44 -0.10
N PRO A 184 -24.42 -12.38 -1.43
CA PRO A 184 -23.73 -11.46 -2.31
C PRO A 184 -24.03 -10.01 -1.95
N GLY A 185 -23.02 -9.29 -1.46
CA GLY A 185 -23.16 -7.87 -1.16
C GLY A 185 -23.02 -7.00 -2.41
N SER A 186 -23.78 -5.91 -2.51
CA SER A 186 -23.60 -4.88 -3.54
C SER A 186 -22.69 -3.75 -3.03
N ASN A 187 -21.90 -3.12 -3.89
CA ASN A 187 -21.04 -2.01 -3.48
C ASN A 187 -21.88 -0.82 -2.97
N ALA A 188 -21.56 -0.31 -1.77
CA ALA A 188 -22.20 0.83 -1.15
C ALA A 188 -21.36 2.13 -1.27
N GLY A 189 -20.24 2.08 -1.98
CA GLY A 189 -19.35 3.20 -2.22
C GLY A 189 -18.43 2.95 -3.42
N ASN A 190 -17.53 3.89 -3.65
CA ASN A 190 -16.49 3.77 -4.66
C ASN A 190 -15.13 3.53 -3.99
N PRO A 191 -14.22 2.76 -4.62
CA PRO A 191 -12.84 2.69 -4.17
C PRO A 191 -12.20 4.09 -4.24
N ALA A 192 -11.12 4.29 -3.47
CA ALA A 192 -10.33 5.51 -3.57
C ALA A 192 -9.82 5.68 -4.99
N ASP A 193 -9.90 6.93 -5.47
CA ASP A 193 -9.65 7.25 -6.86
C ASP A 193 -8.17 7.03 -7.22
N THR A 194 -7.96 6.31 -8.31
CA THR A 194 -6.63 6.04 -8.87
C THR A 194 -6.21 7.10 -9.89
N THR A 195 -7.09 8.05 -10.21
CA THR A 195 -6.72 9.19 -11.03
C THR A 195 -5.58 9.96 -10.39
N LEU A 196 -4.70 10.47 -11.26
CA LEU A 196 -3.54 11.25 -10.83
C LEU A 196 -4.02 12.64 -10.39
N PRO A 197 -3.81 13.03 -9.12
CA PRO A 197 -4.16 14.37 -8.68
C PRO A 197 -3.21 15.38 -9.31
N ALA A 198 -3.43 16.67 -9.03
CA ALA A 198 -2.43 17.68 -9.36
C ALA A 198 -1.09 17.33 -8.65
N PRO A 199 0.05 17.57 -9.31
CA PRO A 199 1.36 17.38 -8.69
C PRO A 199 1.44 18.10 -7.34
N PRO A 200 1.95 17.45 -6.28
CA PRO A 200 2.05 18.08 -4.98
C PRO A 200 3.04 19.26 -5.02
N TRP A 201 2.80 20.26 -4.19
CA TRP A 201 3.60 21.50 -4.16
C TRP A 201 5.10 21.26 -3.94
N TRP A 202 5.47 20.21 -3.19
CA TRP A 202 6.88 19.86 -2.99
C TRP A 202 7.53 19.35 -4.28
N LEU A 203 6.78 18.67 -5.14
CA LEU A 203 7.27 18.17 -6.43
C LEU A 203 7.47 19.34 -7.41
N ILE A 204 6.56 20.31 -7.38
CA ILE A 204 6.70 21.59 -8.09
C ILE A 204 7.95 22.34 -7.60
N GLY A 205 8.15 22.43 -6.27
CA GLY A 205 9.33 23.04 -5.66
C GLY A 205 10.63 22.37 -6.09
N LEU A 206 10.68 21.04 -6.12
CA LEU A 206 11.83 20.29 -6.66
C LEU A 206 12.07 20.59 -8.14
N GLY A 207 11.01 20.69 -8.95
CA GLY A 207 11.11 21.09 -10.35
C GLY A 207 11.75 22.48 -10.50
N ALA A 208 11.30 23.47 -9.72
CA ALA A 208 11.87 24.81 -9.74
C ALA A 208 13.36 24.82 -9.32
N LEU A 209 13.72 24.06 -8.28
CA LEU A 209 15.12 23.91 -7.87
C LEU A 209 15.98 23.26 -8.96
N GLY A 210 15.43 22.30 -9.70
CA GLY A 210 16.14 21.67 -10.83
C GLY A 210 16.41 22.64 -11.96
N VAL A 211 15.44 23.50 -12.29
CA VAL A 211 15.63 24.57 -13.29
C VAL A 211 16.70 25.58 -12.82
N LEU A 212 16.71 25.94 -11.53
CA LEU A 212 17.72 26.83 -10.97
C LEU A 212 19.12 26.19 -10.95
N ALA A 213 19.22 24.90 -10.65
CA ALA A 213 20.48 24.14 -10.70
C ALA A 213 21.03 24.09 -12.13
N LEU A 214 20.17 23.75 -13.10
CA LEU A 214 20.52 23.79 -14.52
C LEU A 214 21.00 25.19 -14.93
N PHE A 215 20.29 26.24 -14.52
CA PHE A 215 20.67 27.61 -14.84
C PHE A 215 22.04 27.98 -14.22
N ALA A 216 22.31 27.58 -12.98
CA ALA A 216 23.60 27.79 -12.35
C ALA A 216 24.74 27.05 -13.08
N ASP A 217 24.50 25.82 -13.53
CA ASP A 217 25.48 25.03 -14.27
C ASP A 217 25.73 25.60 -15.69
N VAL A 218 24.68 26.09 -16.37
CA VAL A 218 24.82 26.82 -17.64
C VAL A 218 25.62 28.10 -17.45
N MET A 219 25.35 28.87 -16.39
CA MET A 219 26.08 30.10 -16.09
C MET A 219 27.57 29.82 -15.86
N LYS A 220 27.92 28.75 -15.12
CA LYS A 220 29.31 28.32 -14.95
C LYS A 220 29.95 27.90 -16.28
N ALA A 221 29.24 27.13 -17.10
CA ALA A 221 29.76 26.66 -18.37
C ALA A 221 30.00 27.79 -19.39
N VAL A 222 29.15 28.81 -19.43
CA VAL A 222 29.25 29.93 -20.38
C VAL A 222 30.15 31.06 -19.88
N PHE A 223 30.10 31.39 -18.59
CA PHE A 223 30.74 32.59 -18.04
C PHE A 223 31.96 32.29 -17.14
N GLY A 224 32.26 31.03 -16.85
CA GLY A 224 33.53 30.60 -16.26
C GLY A 224 33.80 31.05 -14.82
N SER A 225 32.78 31.41 -14.03
CA SER A 225 32.94 31.74 -12.60
C SER A 225 33.17 30.52 -11.72
#